data_AF-A0A0G1TM37-F1
#
_entry.id   AF-A0A0G1TM37-F1
#
_cell.length_a   1.000
_cell.length_b   1.000
_cell.length_c   1.000
_cell.angle_alpha   90.00
_cell.angle_beta   90.00
_cell.angle_gamma   90.00
#
_symmetry.space_group_name_H-M   'P 1'
#
loop_
_entity.id
_entity.type
_entity.pdbx_description
1 polymer ?
#
loop_
_entity_poly.entity_id
_entity_poly.type
_entity_poly.pdbx_seq_one_letter_code
_entity_poly.pdbx_strand_id
1 'polypeptide(L)'
;EAGVILTYLLVRWIAVGRIWPGLKINLDWSESIGTRAWVIGRQFLYLVSPVRPPLSDTTPILPIMNTGVVLVIAGLLVSVILAAKRGLNSLGTQILIFVGIALIPATNLIPLPRFNSPHYAYLAAVGAGMAGGIAWQRRKVFRIILTVWLAAAAVSTFRGGFLLINDLTLFEPEVRRDENYREGLFYLGDYHLKRGDYELAGRYYEKALSPTPRYIAYADETSLLVNMAAVKIAQGKHVEAEELLIKAISGRDTADLNIVYNLALVFWERGEYQKAVILLSEYQGLWQRPEPMVLLAKAYLKTGKPGEAAQALKRAVVFLEGGQKKQIEELIGEIESSLEEW
;
A
#
# COMPACT_ATOMS: atom_id res chain seq x y z
N GLU A 1 4.24 -35.25 -4.48
CA GLU A 1 4.10 -33.87 -5.02
C GLU A 1 2.75 -33.25 -4.67
N ALA A 2 1.61 -33.85 -5.03
CA ALA A 2 0.28 -33.33 -4.70
C ALA A 2 0.03 -33.06 -3.20
N GLY A 3 0.50 -33.96 -2.32
CA GLY A 3 0.37 -33.79 -0.86
C GLY A 3 1.13 -32.58 -0.31
N VAL A 4 2.31 -32.27 -0.84
CA VAL A 4 3.11 -31.09 -0.41
C VAL A 4 2.44 -29.80 -0.84
N ILE A 5 1.88 -29.78 -2.06
CA ILE A 5 1.11 -28.64 -2.58
C ILE A 5 -0.16 -28.43 -1.73
N LEU A 6 -0.89 -29.50 -1.40
CA LEU A 6 -2.08 -29.41 -0.55
C LEU A 6 -1.74 -28.90 0.85
N THR A 7 -0.68 -29.42 1.47
CA THR A 7 -0.21 -28.96 2.78
C THR A 7 0.23 -27.50 2.73
N TYR A 8 0.96 -27.07 1.70
CA TYR A 8 1.35 -25.67 1.53
C TYR A 8 0.12 -24.76 1.36
N LEU A 9 -0.84 -25.15 0.52
CA LEU A 9 -2.07 -24.38 0.31
C LEU A 9 -2.91 -24.30 1.59
N LEU A 10 -3.00 -25.38 2.37
CA LEU A 10 -3.69 -25.42 3.65
C LEU A 10 -2.99 -24.55 4.71
N VAL A 11 -1.67 -24.67 4.86
CA VAL A 11 -0.88 -23.84 5.79
C VAL A 11 -0.96 -22.36 5.38
N ARG A 12 -0.88 -22.06 4.09
CA ARG A 12 -1.04 -20.69 3.57
C ARG A 12 -2.45 -20.18 3.80
N TRP A 13 -3.47 -21.00 3.62
CA TRP A 13 -4.86 -20.65 3.95
C TRP A 13 -5.02 -20.41 5.44
N ILE A 14 -4.44 -21.22 6.32
CA ILE A 14 -4.50 -20.98 7.76
C ILE A 14 -3.77 -19.69 8.13
N ALA A 15 -2.60 -19.44 7.55
CA ALA A 15 -1.78 -18.27 7.85
C ALA A 15 -2.33 -16.96 7.25
N VAL A 16 -2.97 -17.01 6.10
CA VAL A 16 -3.36 -15.84 5.29
C VAL A 16 -4.87 -15.81 5.00
N GLY A 17 -5.66 -16.75 5.54
CA GLY A 17 -7.08 -17.04 5.23
C GLY A 17 -8.09 -15.95 5.54
N ARG A 18 -7.66 -14.70 5.51
CA ARG A 18 -8.52 -13.58 5.22
C ARG A 18 -8.80 -13.61 3.72
N ILE A 19 -10.08 -13.82 3.39
CA ILE A 19 -10.59 -13.36 2.09
C ILE A 19 -10.36 -11.86 2.11
N TRP A 20 -9.34 -11.39 1.40
CA TRP A 20 -9.16 -9.96 1.18
C TRP A 20 -10.51 -9.44 0.71
N PRO A 21 -11.12 -8.43 1.38
CA PRO A 21 -12.30 -7.80 0.83
C PRO A 21 -11.86 -7.25 -0.52
N GLY A 22 -12.17 -8.01 -1.58
CA GLY A 22 -11.72 -7.70 -2.93
C GLY A 22 -12.26 -6.33 -3.29
N LEU A 23 -11.55 -5.63 -4.17
CA LEU A 23 -12.05 -4.36 -4.69
C LEU A 23 -13.47 -4.59 -5.24
N LYS A 24 -14.48 -4.02 -4.60
CA LYS A 24 -15.86 -4.06 -5.09
C LYS A 24 -15.98 -3.06 -6.23
N ILE A 25 -15.64 -3.50 -7.43
CA ILE A 25 -15.76 -2.69 -8.63
C ILE A 25 -17.02 -3.12 -9.35
N ASN A 26 -18.00 -2.21 -9.41
CA ASN A 26 -19.19 -2.41 -10.22
C ASN A 26 -18.86 -2.07 -11.67
N LEU A 27 -18.45 -3.09 -12.44
CA LEU A 27 -18.24 -2.99 -13.88
C LEU A 27 -19.36 -3.69 -14.61
N ASP A 28 -19.85 -3.10 -15.70
CA ASP A 28 -20.68 -3.85 -16.64
C ASP A 28 -19.84 -4.93 -17.36
N TRP A 29 -20.50 -5.80 -18.12
CA TRP A 29 -19.82 -6.91 -18.81
C TRP A 29 -18.77 -6.41 -19.83
N SER A 30 -19.08 -5.35 -20.57
CA SER A 30 -18.19 -4.77 -21.59
C SER A 30 -16.96 -4.15 -20.95
N GLU A 31 -17.14 -3.42 -19.85
CA GLU A 31 -16.09 -2.79 -19.07
C GLU A 31 -15.22 -3.81 -18.35
N SER A 32 -15.83 -4.88 -17.81
CA SER A 32 -15.09 -5.96 -17.14
C SER A 32 -14.12 -6.63 -18.10
N ILE A 33 -14.57 -6.98 -19.32
CA ILE A 33 -13.69 -7.60 -20.31
C ILE A 33 -12.67 -6.59 -20.85
N GLY A 34 -13.13 -5.40 -21.22
CA GLY A 34 -12.26 -4.40 -21.85
C GLY A 34 -11.14 -3.93 -20.93
N THR A 35 -11.45 -3.65 -19.67
CA THR A 35 -10.47 -3.22 -18.67
C THR A 35 -9.44 -4.31 -18.38
N ARG A 36 -9.85 -5.57 -18.28
CA ARG A 36 -8.93 -6.70 -18.05
C ARG A 36 -8.03 -6.97 -19.26
N ALA A 37 -8.59 -6.94 -20.47
CA ALA A 37 -7.81 -7.05 -21.70
C ALA A 37 -6.77 -5.92 -21.80
N TRP A 38 -7.17 -4.68 -21.48
CA TRP A 38 -6.25 -3.55 -21.41
C TRP A 38 -5.08 -3.78 -20.45
N VAL A 39 -5.35 -4.26 -19.23
CA VAL A 39 -4.31 -4.59 -18.24
C VAL A 39 -3.36 -5.65 -18.78
N ILE A 40 -3.87 -6.73 -19.38
CA ILE A 40 -3.01 -7.75 -20.01
C ILE A 40 -2.11 -7.13 -21.09
N GLY A 41 -2.67 -6.27 -21.94
CA GLY A 41 -1.87 -5.51 -22.92
C GLY A 41 -0.75 -4.71 -22.27
N ARG A 42 -1.02 -4.00 -21.18
CA ARG A 42 0.02 -3.28 -20.41
C ARG A 42 1.08 -4.22 -19.84
N GLN A 43 0.70 -5.37 -19.30
CA GLN A 43 1.66 -6.35 -18.78
C GLN A 43 2.59 -6.86 -19.89
N PHE A 44 2.05 -7.15 -21.09
CA PHE A 44 2.88 -7.49 -22.24
C PHE A 44 3.85 -6.36 -22.63
N LEU A 45 3.40 -5.11 -22.61
CA LEU A 45 4.28 -3.97 -22.86
C LEU A 45 5.40 -3.86 -21.81
N TYR A 46 5.12 -4.14 -20.55
CA TYR A 46 6.15 -4.16 -19.49
C TYR A 46 7.18 -5.26 -19.71
N LEU A 47 6.77 -6.43 -20.21
CA LEU A 47 7.68 -7.54 -20.49
C LEU A 47 8.68 -7.24 -21.62
N VAL A 48 8.32 -6.38 -22.57
CA VAL A 48 9.14 -6.09 -23.76
C VAL A 48 9.77 -4.70 -23.74
N SER A 49 9.36 -3.82 -22.83
CA SER A 49 9.91 -2.47 -22.68
C SER A 49 11.27 -2.52 -21.99
N PRO A 50 12.31 -1.84 -22.53
CA PRO A 50 13.58 -1.67 -21.81
C PRO A 50 13.48 -0.57 -20.75
N VAL A 51 12.37 0.17 -20.68
CA VAL A 51 12.16 1.24 -19.69
C VAL A 51 11.37 0.69 -18.52
N ARG A 52 11.72 1.14 -17.30
CA ARG A 52 11.02 0.78 -16.06
C ARG A 52 9.51 1.01 -16.20
N PRO A 53 8.66 0.08 -15.73
CA PRO A 53 7.23 0.31 -15.69
C PRO A 53 6.89 1.45 -14.71
N PRO A 54 5.78 2.18 -14.91
CA PRO A 54 5.30 3.16 -13.95
C PRO A 54 4.89 2.47 -12.65
N LEU A 55 4.97 3.20 -11.53
CA LEU A 55 4.52 2.70 -10.22
C LEU A 55 2.99 2.76 -10.09
N SER A 56 2.36 3.67 -10.81
CA SER A 56 0.91 3.86 -10.76
C SER A 56 0.14 2.59 -11.14
N ASP A 57 -0.76 2.20 -10.23
CA ASP A 57 -1.73 1.12 -10.40
C ASP A 57 -3.05 1.60 -11.03
N THR A 58 -3.20 2.91 -11.24
CA THR A 58 -4.36 3.52 -11.86
C THR A 58 -4.68 2.83 -13.19
N THR A 59 -5.91 2.35 -13.29
CA THR A 59 -6.40 1.61 -14.45
C THR A 59 -7.68 2.28 -14.98
N PRO A 60 -7.68 2.77 -16.24
CA PRO A 60 -8.90 3.31 -16.83
C PRO A 60 -9.94 2.22 -17.02
N ILE A 61 -11.21 2.53 -16.75
CA ILE A 61 -12.34 1.65 -17.00
C ILE A 61 -12.73 1.78 -18.48
N LEU A 62 -12.45 0.74 -19.26
CA LEU A 62 -12.59 0.74 -20.72
C LEU A 62 -13.58 -0.33 -21.19
N PRO A 63 -14.52 0.01 -22.10
CA PRO A 63 -15.41 -0.97 -22.72
C PRO A 63 -14.67 -1.82 -23.74
N ILE A 64 -15.25 -2.97 -24.11
CA ILE A 64 -14.65 -3.92 -25.06
C ILE A 64 -14.38 -3.31 -26.46
N MET A 65 -15.18 -2.32 -26.85
CA MET A 65 -15.09 -1.64 -28.16
C MET A 65 -14.03 -0.54 -28.20
N ASN A 66 -13.35 -0.24 -27.09
CA ASN A 66 -12.25 0.71 -27.11
C ASN A 66 -11.15 0.23 -28.08
N THR A 67 -10.64 1.13 -28.93
CA THR A 67 -9.68 0.77 -29.98
C THR A 67 -8.43 0.06 -29.44
N GLY A 68 -7.89 0.54 -28.31
CA GLY A 68 -6.72 -0.08 -27.68
C GLY A 68 -7.02 -1.49 -27.17
N VAL A 69 -8.20 -1.69 -26.58
CA VAL A 69 -8.70 -3.01 -26.14
C VAL A 69 -8.85 -3.96 -27.32
N VAL A 70 -9.49 -3.52 -28.40
CA VAL A 70 -9.69 -4.33 -29.61
C VAL A 70 -8.35 -4.79 -30.19
N LEU A 71 -7.35 -3.91 -30.24
CA LEU A 71 -6.00 -4.25 -30.70
C LEU A 71 -5.34 -5.31 -29.81
N VAL A 72 -5.48 -5.20 -28.48
CA VAL A 72 -4.96 -6.21 -27.56
C VAL A 72 -5.65 -7.56 -27.77
N ILE A 73 -6.98 -7.58 -27.85
CA ILE A 73 -7.75 -8.81 -28.10
C ILE A 73 -7.33 -9.44 -29.44
N ALA A 74 -7.21 -8.66 -30.50
CA ALA A 74 -6.73 -9.13 -31.79
C ALA A 74 -5.31 -9.72 -31.71
N GLY A 75 -4.39 -9.07 -30.97
CA GLY A 75 -3.04 -9.59 -30.74
C GLY A 75 -3.01 -10.92 -29.97
N LEU A 76 -3.89 -11.07 -28.96
CA LEU A 76 -4.05 -12.33 -28.24
C LEU A 76 -4.61 -13.43 -29.14
N LEU A 77 -5.61 -13.13 -29.97
CA LEU A 77 -6.17 -14.08 -30.95
C LEU A 77 -5.13 -14.52 -31.98
N VAL A 78 -4.33 -13.59 -32.51
CA VAL A 78 -3.23 -13.93 -33.42
C VAL A 78 -2.21 -14.84 -32.74
N SER A 79 -1.89 -14.60 -31.47
CA SER A 79 -0.97 -15.43 -30.69
C SER A 79 -1.51 -16.86 -30.52
N VAL A 80 -2.81 -17.02 -30.27
CA VAL A 80 -3.49 -18.33 -30.19
C VAL A 80 -3.47 -19.04 -31.55
N ILE A 81 -3.77 -18.33 -32.64
CA ILE A 81 -3.74 -18.90 -34.00
C ILE A 81 -2.33 -19.36 -34.37
N LEU A 82 -1.31 -18.57 -34.03
CA LEU A 82 0.09 -18.93 -34.26
C LEU A 82 0.53 -20.15 -33.44
N ALA A 83 0.09 -20.23 -32.18
CA ALA A 83 0.33 -21.39 -31.33
C ALA A 83 -0.33 -22.66 -31.90
N ALA A 84 -1.59 -22.55 -32.35
CA ALA A 84 -2.30 -23.67 -32.98
C ALA A 84 -1.60 -24.15 -34.26
N LYS A 85 -1.15 -23.22 -35.12
CA LYS A 85 -0.42 -23.57 -36.35
C LYS A 85 0.95 -24.22 -36.11
N ARG A 86 1.66 -23.82 -35.05
CA ARG A 86 2.99 -24.37 -34.70
C ARG A 86 2.92 -25.67 -33.90
N GLY A 87 1.74 -26.01 -33.37
CA GLY A 87 1.52 -27.14 -32.48
C GLY A 87 1.98 -26.86 -31.05
N LEU A 88 1.42 -27.63 -30.10
CA LEU A 88 1.66 -27.49 -28.65
C LEU A 88 3.10 -27.87 -28.24
N ASN A 89 3.76 -28.71 -29.01
CA ASN A 89 5.13 -29.18 -28.74
C ASN A 89 6.20 -28.19 -29.21
N SER A 90 5.82 -27.12 -29.93
CA SER A 90 6.78 -26.08 -30.32
C SER A 90 7.22 -25.29 -29.09
N LEU A 91 8.54 -25.12 -28.92
CA LEU A 91 9.11 -24.31 -27.84
C LEU A 91 8.51 -22.89 -27.77
N GLY A 92 8.22 -22.29 -28.93
CA GLY A 92 7.57 -20.98 -28.98
C GLY A 92 6.13 -20.99 -28.47
N THR A 93 5.38 -22.06 -28.74
CA THR A 93 4.03 -22.25 -28.21
C THR A 93 4.05 -22.49 -26.71
N GLN A 94 5.00 -23.30 -26.21
CA GLN A 94 5.17 -23.54 -24.77
C GLN A 94 5.51 -22.27 -24.00
N ILE A 95 6.38 -21.41 -24.55
CA ILE A 95 6.68 -20.10 -23.96
C ILE A 95 5.43 -19.21 -23.94
N LEU A 96 4.67 -19.15 -25.03
CA LEU A 96 3.42 -18.37 -25.08
C LEU A 96 2.40 -18.86 -24.04
N ILE A 97 2.23 -20.18 -23.91
CA ILE A 97 1.35 -20.79 -22.89
C ILE A 97 1.85 -20.44 -21.49
N PHE A 98 3.16 -20.58 -21.23
CA PHE A 98 3.76 -20.23 -19.95
C PHE A 98 3.52 -18.76 -19.59
N VAL A 99 3.79 -17.83 -20.51
CA VAL A 99 3.54 -16.39 -20.30
C VAL A 99 2.05 -16.14 -20.06
N GLY A 100 1.16 -16.76 -20.82
CA GLY A 100 -0.29 -16.65 -20.62
C GLY A 100 -0.75 -17.10 -19.24
N ILE A 101 -0.27 -18.27 -18.78
CA ILE A 101 -0.56 -18.79 -17.44
C ILE A 101 0.03 -17.88 -16.35
N ALA A 102 1.28 -17.44 -16.53
CA ALA A 102 1.96 -16.58 -15.56
C ALA A 102 1.30 -15.20 -15.40
N LEU A 103 0.56 -14.74 -16.43
CA LEU A 103 -0.19 -13.49 -16.40
C LEU A 103 -1.65 -13.63 -15.91
N ILE A 104 -2.12 -14.83 -15.57
CA ILE A 104 -3.47 -15.03 -15.02
C ILE A 104 -3.74 -14.11 -13.80
N PRO A 105 -2.82 -13.90 -12.84
CA PRO A 105 -3.07 -12.97 -11.74
C PRO A 105 -3.38 -11.53 -12.19
N ALA A 106 -2.76 -11.07 -13.28
CA ALA A 106 -3.00 -9.73 -13.84
C ALA A 106 -4.38 -9.58 -14.48
N THR A 107 -5.06 -10.69 -14.79
CA THR A 107 -6.46 -10.63 -15.25
C THR A 107 -7.40 -10.19 -14.14
N ASN A 108 -6.97 -10.27 -12.85
CA ASN A 108 -7.76 -9.95 -11.67
C ASN A 108 -9.10 -10.74 -11.63
N LEU A 109 -9.17 -11.92 -12.27
CA LEU A 109 -10.33 -12.83 -12.23
C LEU A 109 -10.66 -13.23 -10.79
N ILE A 110 -9.61 -13.48 -10.01
CA ILE A 110 -9.67 -13.48 -8.56
C ILE A 110 -9.35 -12.05 -8.12
N PRO A 111 -10.26 -11.33 -7.45
CA PRO A 111 -10.05 -9.95 -7.07
C PRO A 111 -8.79 -9.76 -6.23
N LEU A 112 -7.86 -8.93 -6.71
CA LEU A 112 -6.68 -8.49 -5.97
C LEU A 112 -6.84 -7.02 -5.51
N PRO A 113 -6.20 -6.62 -4.40
CA PRO A 113 -6.28 -5.23 -3.91
C PRO A 113 -5.78 -4.19 -4.90
N ARG A 114 -4.83 -4.53 -5.78
CA ARG A 114 -4.42 -3.67 -6.88
C ARG A 114 -4.96 -4.27 -8.17
N PHE A 115 -5.66 -3.47 -8.97
CA PHE A 115 -6.22 -3.97 -10.22
C PHE A 115 -5.13 -4.23 -11.26
N ASN A 116 -4.10 -3.37 -11.27
CA ASN A 116 -2.93 -3.48 -12.11
C ASN A 116 -1.67 -3.32 -11.28
N SER A 117 -0.66 -4.15 -11.54
CA SER A 117 0.66 -4.00 -10.92
C SER A 117 1.72 -4.61 -11.83
N PRO A 118 2.89 -3.97 -12.03
CA PRO A 118 3.99 -4.58 -12.78
C PRO A 118 4.50 -5.89 -12.15
N HIS A 119 4.29 -6.06 -10.84
CA HIS A 119 4.67 -7.26 -10.09
C HIS A 119 3.97 -8.52 -10.61
N TYR A 120 2.79 -8.38 -11.23
CA TYR A 120 2.06 -9.53 -11.78
C TYR A 120 2.75 -10.13 -13.01
N ALA A 121 3.67 -9.41 -13.65
CA ALA A 121 4.44 -9.90 -14.79
C ALA A 121 5.79 -10.52 -14.40
N TYR A 122 6.19 -10.55 -13.11
CA TYR A 122 7.52 -11.03 -12.72
C TYR A 122 7.78 -12.48 -13.14
N LEU A 123 6.80 -13.38 -12.95
CA LEU A 123 6.94 -14.77 -13.41
C LEU A 123 6.94 -14.85 -14.94
N ALA A 124 6.14 -14.04 -15.62
CA ALA A 124 6.08 -13.98 -17.07
C ALA A 124 7.38 -13.44 -17.70
N ALA A 125 8.15 -12.64 -16.98
CA ALA A 125 9.46 -12.12 -17.42
C ALA A 125 10.46 -13.25 -17.73
N VAL A 126 10.36 -14.38 -17.05
CA VAL A 126 11.14 -15.59 -17.35
C VAL A 126 10.85 -16.06 -18.79
N GLY A 127 9.58 -16.09 -19.19
CA GLY A 127 9.17 -16.48 -20.54
C GLY A 127 9.62 -15.46 -21.60
N ALA A 128 9.56 -14.17 -21.29
CA ALA A 128 10.11 -13.13 -22.16
C ALA A 128 11.63 -13.29 -22.35
N GLY A 129 12.37 -13.60 -21.28
CA GLY A 129 13.80 -13.91 -21.33
C GLY A 129 14.12 -15.13 -22.19
N MET A 130 13.35 -16.22 -22.05
CA MET A 130 13.48 -17.42 -22.90
C MET A 130 13.24 -17.08 -24.39
N ALA A 131 12.21 -16.29 -24.68
CA ALA A 131 11.93 -15.83 -26.05
C ALA A 131 13.10 -14.99 -26.61
N GLY A 132 13.68 -14.10 -25.79
CA GLY A 132 14.89 -13.35 -26.12
C GLY A 132 16.08 -14.25 -26.42
N GLY A 133 16.32 -15.28 -25.60
CA GLY A 133 17.39 -16.27 -25.82
C GLY A 133 17.25 -17.03 -27.14
N ILE A 134 16.03 -17.45 -27.49
CA ILE A 134 15.76 -18.08 -28.79
C ILE A 134 16.00 -17.09 -29.93
N ALA A 135 15.53 -15.85 -29.81
CA ALA A 135 15.72 -14.82 -30.83
C ALA A 135 17.22 -14.55 -31.08
N TRP A 136 18.02 -14.48 -30.01
CA TRP A 136 19.47 -14.30 -30.06
C TRP A 136 20.19 -15.37 -30.91
N GLN A 137 19.72 -16.62 -30.83
CA GLN A 137 20.30 -17.73 -31.58
C GLN A 137 19.90 -17.74 -33.06
N ARG A 138 18.76 -17.13 -33.42
CA ARG A 138 18.20 -17.22 -34.79
C ARG A 138 18.97 -16.44 -35.85
N ARG A 139 19.22 -15.14 -35.64
CA ARG A 139 19.83 -14.25 -36.65
C ARG A 139 20.66 -13.15 -36.00
N LYS A 140 21.73 -12.72 -36.68
CA LYS A 140 22.62 -11.62 -36.22
C LYS A 140 21.87 -10.34 -35.89
N VAL A 141 20.83 -10.00 -36.67
CA VAL A 141 20.00 -8.81 -36.43
C VAL A 141 19.34 -8.81 -35.04
N PHE A 142 18.86 -9.97 -34.56
CA PHE A 142 18.25 -10.08 -33.23
C PHE A 142 19.28 -9.91 -32.11
N ARG A 143 20.54 -10.30 -32.33
CA ARG A 143 21.61 -10.04 -31.36
C ARG A 143 21.84 -8.55 -31.18
N ILE A 144 21.92 -7.80 -32.29
CA ILE A 144 22.08 -6.34 -32.25
C ILE A 144 20.90 -5.70 -31.53
N ILE A 145 19.66 -6.08 -31.89
CA ILE A 145 18.45 -5.56 -31.24
C ILE A 145 18.47 -5.82 -29.73
N LEU A 146 18.76 -7.06 -29.31
CA LEU A 146 18.79 -7.43 -27.90
C LEU A 146 19.94 -6.78 -27.13
N THR A 147 21.11 -6.57 -27.76
CA THR A 147 22.22 -5.83 -27.13
C THR A 147 21.83 -4.37 -26.89
N VAL A 148 21.21 -3.72 -27.86
CA VAL A 148 20.71 -2.34 -27.70
C VAL A 148 19.62 -2.29 -26.63
N TRP A 149 18.70 -3.25 -26.63
CA TRP A 149 17.65 -3.36 -25.63
C TRP A 149 18.23 -3.53 -24.21
N LEU A 150 19.20 -4.42 -24.02
CA LEU A 150 19.86 -4.65 -22.73
C LEU A 150 20.62 -3.41 -22.26
N ALA A 151 21.30 -2.69 -23.17
CA ALA A 151 21.96 -1.45 -22.84
C ALA A 151 20.95 -0.37 -22.38
N ALA A 152 19.82 -0.24 -23.09
CA ALA A 152 18.75 0.66 -22.70
C ALA A 152 18.14 0.28 -21.34
N ALA A 153 17.93 -1.02 -21.08
CA ALA A 153 17.44 -1.53 -19.81
C ALA A 153 18.41 -1.30 -18.65
N ALA A 154 19.71 -1.46 -18.88
CA ALA A 154 20.75 -1.16 -17.91
C ALA A 154 20.76 0.33 -17.54
N VAL A 155 20.70 1.22 -18.53
CA VAL A 155 20.62 2.68 -18.30
C VAL A 155 19.34 3.06 -17.58
N SER A 156 18.19 2.51 -17.99
CA SER A 156 16.89 2.75 -17.34
C SER A 156 16.94 2.33 -15.87
N THR A 157 17.46 1.13 -15.58
CA THR A 157 17.58 0.59 -14.22
C THR A 157 18.52 1.44 -13.37
N PHE A 158 19.71 1.76 -13.89
CA PHE A 158 20.69 2.61 -13.20
C PHE A 158 20.10 3.98 -12.83
N ARG A 159 19.43 4.63 -13.78
CA ARG A 159 18.74 5.91 -13.53
C ARG A 159 17.60 5.77 -12.52
N GLY A 160 16.86 4.66 -12.59
CA GLY A 160 15.79 4.36 -11.64
C GLY A 160 16.28 4.26 -10.19
N GLY A 161 17.51 3.80 -9.96
CA GLY A 161 18.09 3.70 -8.62
C GLY A 161 18.16 5.04 -7.88
N PHE A 162 18.40 6.15 -8.59
CA PHE A 162 18.45 7.49 -7.98
C PHE A 162 17.08 8.00 -7.50
N LEU A 163 15.97 7.36 -7.90
CA LEU A 163 14.64 7.72 -7.41
C LEU A 163 14.37 7.15 -6.01
N LEU A 164 15.12 6.12 -5.59
CA LEU A 164 14.92 5.40 -4.32
C LEU A 164 15.52 6.11 -3.10
N ILE A 165 15.84 7.41 -3.21
CA ILE A 165 16.44 8.19 -2.12
C ILE A 165 15.40 8.45 -1.02
N ASN A 166 14.19 8.85 -1.41
CA ASN A 166 13.06 9.07 -0.52
C ASN A 166 11.74 9.07 -1.30
N ASP A 167 10.63 9.15 -0.56
CA ASP A 167 9.28 9.12 -1.14
C ASP A 167 9.03 10.30 -2.11
N LEU A 168 9.59 11.48 -1.86
CA LEU A 168 9.45 12.62 -2.77
C LEU A 168 10.07 12.31 -4.14
N THR A 169 11.34 11.88 -4.16
CA THR A 169 12.03 11.57 -5.43
C THR A 169 11.40 10.39 -6.18
N LEU A 170 10.81 9.45 -5.45
CA LEU A 170 10.19 8.27 -6.02
C LEU A 170 8.79 8.55 -6.60
N PHE A 171 7.94 9.23 -5.83
CA PHE A 171 6.52 9.36 -6.14
C PHE A 171 6.15 10.66 -6.85
N GLU A 172 6.89 11.76 -6.67
CA GLU A 172 6.55 13.04 -7.31
C GLU A 172 6.51 12.95 -8.85
N PRO A 173 7.50 12.33 -9.53
CA PRO A 173 7.45 12.19 -10.98
C PRO A 173 6.32 11.26 -11.46
N GLU A 174 5.94 10.28 -10.65
CA GLU A 174 4.86 9.33 -10.98
C GLU A 174 3.48 10.00 -10.83
N VAL A 175 3.25 10.72 -9.74
CA VAL A 175 2.02 11.51 -9.52
C VAL A 175 1.88 12.63 -10.55
N ARG A 176 2.99 13.26 -10.97
CA ARG A 176 2.97 14.26 -12.05
C ARG A 176 2.55 13.67 -13.39
N ARG A 177 2.91 12.40 -13.66
CA ARG A 177 2.53 11.68 -14.87
C ARG A 177 1.09 11.16 -14.79
N ASP A 178 0.65 10.79 -13.60
CA ASP A 178 -0.67 10.24 -13.33
C ASP A 178 -1.23 10.78 -12.02
N GLU A 179 -2.09 11.79 -12.16
CA GLU A 179 -2.65 12.48 -11.00
C GLU A 179 -3.69 11.66 -10.23
N ASN A 180 -4.16 10.55 -10.81
CA ASN A 180 -5.10 9.63 -10.16
C ASN A 180 -4.37 8.55 -9.34
N TYR A 181 -3.02 8.59 -9.28
CA TYR A 181 -2.23 7.64 -8.50
C TYR A 181 -2.36 7.92 -6.99
N ARG A 182 -3.44 7.40 -6.38
CA ARG A 182 -3.83 7.65 -4.99
C ARG A 182 -2.76 7.22 -3.99
N GLU A 183 -2.13 6.06 -4.21
CA GLU A 183 -1.06 5.57 -3.34
C GLU A 183 0.20 6.46 -3.43
N GLY A 184 0.56 6.95 -4.63
CA GLY A 184 1.65 7.91 -4.77
C GLY A 184 1.35 9.23 -4.05
N LEU A 185 0.12 9.73 -4.14
CA LEU A 185 -0.34 10.89 -3.39
C LEU A 185 -0.27 10.66 -1.87
N PHE A 186 -0.64 9.47 -1.39
CA PHE A 186 -0.49 9.08 0.01
C PHE A 186 0.97 9.18 0.48
N TYR A 187 1.92 8.63 -0.27
CA TYR A 187 3.34 8.67 0.10
C TYR A 187 3.91 10.10 0.07
N LEU A 188 3.48 10.94 -0.88
CA LEU A 188 3.84 12.36 -0.86
C LEU A 188 3.25 13.06 0.36
N GLY A 189 2.01 12.76 0.74
CA GLY A 189 1.41 13.27 1.97
C GLY A 189 2.22 12.87 3.21
N ASP A 190 2.65 11.61 3.31
CA ASP A 190 3.47 11.11 4.43
C ASP A 190 4.85 11.77 4.49
N TYR A 191 5.47 12.00 3.33
CA TYR A 191 6.72 12.75 3.24
C TYR A 191 6.59 14.17 3.84
N HIS A 192 5.52 14.90 3.48
CA HIS A 192 5.28 16.25 4.00
C HIS A 192 4.86 16.25 5.47
N LEU A 193 4.05 15.27 5.89
CA LEU A 193 3.63 15.09 7.28
C LEU A 193 4.83 14.92 8.21
N LYS A 194 5.78 14.05 7.85
CA LYS A 194 7.02 13.81 8.62
C LYS A 194 7.90 15.06 8.75
N ARG A 195 7.78 16.02 7.83
CA ARG A 195 8.51 17.29 7.86
C ARG A 195 7.75 18.42 8.56
N GLY A 196 6.55 18.14 9.07
CA GLY A 196 5.69 19.14 9.72
C GLY A 196 4.98 20.08 8.74
N ASP A 197 5.03 19.80 7.43
CA ASP A 197 4.30 20.57 6.41
C ASP A 197 2.85 20.06 6.32
N TYR A 198 2.07 20.36 7.37
CA TYR A 198 0.71 19.86 7.53
C TYR A 198 -0.26 20.37 6.46
N GLU A 199 -0.01 21.56 5.90
CA GLU A 199 -0.85 22.10 4.83
C GLU A 199 -0.69 21.28 3.55
N LEU A 200 0.55 21.05 3.11
CA LEU A 200 0.80 20.29 1.89
C LEU A 200 0.47 18.81 2.06
N ALA A 201 0.76 18.24 3.23
CA ALA A 201 0.34 16.88 3.58
C ALA A 201 -1.19 16.72 3.46
N GLY A 202 -1.95 17.66 4.03
CA GLY A 202 -3.40 17.68 3.94
C GLY A 202 -3.90 17.71 2.49
N ARG A 203 -3.33 18.55 1.62
CA ARG A 203 -3.72 18.61 0.20
C ARG A 203 -3.48 17.29 -0.54
N TYR A 204 -2.35 16.63 -0.27
CA TYR A 204 -2.06 15.33 -0.88
C TYR A 204 -3.03 14.24 -0.41
N TYR A 205 -3.31 14.16 0.90
CA TYR A 205 -4.29 13.21 1.43
C TYR A 205 -5.70 13.48 0.94
N GLU A 206 -6.12 14.74 0.81
CA GLU A 206 -7.41 15.11 0.25
C GLU A 206 -7.54 14.65 -1.21
N LYS A 207 -6.51 14.89 -2.03
CA LYS A 207 -6.48 14.41 -3.42
C LYS A 207 -6.48 12.88 -3.48
N ALA A 208 -5.75 12.20 -2.59
CA ALA A 208 -5.75 10.74 -2.50
C ALA A 208 -7.09 10.16 -2.03
N LEU A 209 -7.87 10.87 -1.21
CA LEU A 209 -9.22 10.46 -0.78
C LEU A 209 -10.31 10.83 -1.78
N SER A 210 -10.01 11.71 -2.74
CA SER A 210 -10.97 12.15 -3.74
C SER A 210 -11.39 10.99 -4.66
N PRO A 211 -12.67 10.93 -5.07
CA PRO A 211 -13.11 9.95 -6.06
C PRO A 211 -12.33 10.08 -7.37
N THR A 212 -12.09 8.95 -8.03
CA THR A 212 -11.44 8.88 -9.35
C THR A 212 -12.42 8.28 -10.37
N PRO A 213 -13.40 9.06 -10.87
CA PRO A 213 -14.40 8.55 -11.81
C PRO A 213 -13.73 7.95 -13.04
N ARG A 214 -14.24 6.80 -13.51
CA ARG A 214 -13.70 6.06 -14.66
C ARG A 214 -12.29 5.49 -14.48
N TYR A 215 -11.75 5.50 -13.26
CA TYR A 215 -10.48 4.86 -12.94
C TYR A 215 -10.63 3.93 -11.73
N ILE A 216 -9.85 2.87 -11.75
CA ILE A 216 -9.62 1.99 -10.61
C ILE A 216 -8.23 2.32 -10.09
N ALA A 217 -8.15 2.86 -8.87
CA ALA A 217 -6.89 3.21 -8.22
C ALA A 217 -6.95 2.77 -6.75
N TYR A 218 -5.98 1.96 -6.33
CA TYR A 218 -5.87 1.47 -4.97
C TYR A 218 -5.47 2.61 -4.02
N ALA A 219 -6.07 2.59 -2.84
CA ALA A 219 -5.61 3.37 -1.71
C ALA A 219 -5.93 2.61 -0.42
N ASP A 220 -5.03 2.67 0.54
CA ASP A 220 -5.36 2.30 1.92
C ASP A 220 -6.13 3.47 2.55
N GLU A 221 -7.45 3.46 2.36
CA GLU A 221 -8.33 4.53 2.83
C GLU A 221 -8.27 4.71 4.35
N THR A 222 -8.06 3.63 5.11
CA THR A 222 -7.93 3.74 6.56
C THR A 222 -6.66 4.49 6.92
N SER A 223 -5.51 4.10 6.39
CA SER A 223 -4.24 4.81 6.66
C SER A 223 -4.30 6.27 6.20
N LEU A 224 -4.95 6.55 5.06
CA LEU A 224 -5.23 7.91 4.60
C LEU A 224 -6.06 8.72 5.60
N LEU A 225 -7.17 8.16 6.10
CA LEU A 225 -8.04 8.83 7.07
C LEU A 225 -7.31 9.10 8.39
N VAL A 226 -6.51 8.14 8.87
CA VAL A 226 -5.73 8.27 10.11
C VAL A 226 -4.65 9.35 9.97
N ASN A 227 -3.92 9.38 8.85
CA ASN A 227 -2.90 10.40 8.62
C ASN A 227 -3.50 11.78 8.36
N MET A 228 -4.64 11.85 7.66
CA MET A 228 -5.41 13.09 7.55
C MET A 228 -5.89 13.57 8.92
N ALA A 229 -6.34 12.68 9.80
CA ALA A 229 -6.69 13.05 11.16
C ALA A 229 -5.49 13.59 11.94
N ALA A 230 -4.30 13.00 11.79
CA ALA A 230 -3.07 13.53 12.38
C ALA A 230 -2.75 14.96 11.89
N VAL A 231 -2.96 15.23 10.59
CA VAL A 231 -2.88 16.60 10.04
C VAL A 231 -3.89 17.53 10.72
N LYS A 232 -5.14 17.10 10.89
CA LYS A 232 -6.17 17.91 11.56
C LYS A 232 -5.87 18.15 13.04
N ILE A 233 -5.33 17.18 13.77
CA ILE A 233 -4.85 17.34 15.15
C ILE A 233 -3.77 18.40 15.22
N ALA A 234 -2.76 18.32 14.36
CA ALA A 234 -1.67 19.30 14.32
C ALA A 234 -2.14 20.73 13.95
N GLN A 235 -3.26 20.84 13.23
CA GLN A 235 -3.91 22.11 12.91
C GLN A 235 -4.90 22.61 13.98
N GLY A 236 -5.05 21.90 15.11
CA GLY A 236 -6.05 22.23 16.15
C GLY A 236 -7.51 21.94 15.76
N LYS A 237 -7.74 21.25 14.63
CA LYS A 237 -9.07 20.92 14.09
C LYS A 237 -9.58 19.60 14.65
N HIS A 238 -9.78 19.56 15.97
CA HIS A 238 -10.05 18.34 16.72
C HIS A 238 -11.36 17.65 16.36
N VAL A 239 -12.41 18.40 16.00
CA VAL A 239 -13.70 17.84 15.57
C VAL A 239 -13.56 17.09 14.25
N GLU A 240 -12.93 17.71 13.23
CA GLU A 240 -12.65 17.05 11.95
C GLU A 240 -11.77 15.81 12.12
N ALA A 241 -10.79 15.86 13.03
CA ALA A 241 -9.94 14.71 13.33
C ALA A 241 -10.74 13.53 13.92
N GLU A 242 -11.65 13.80 14.86
CA GLU A 242 -12.52 12.78 15.45
C GLU A 242 -13.39 12.10 14.39
N GLU A 243 -14.05 12.88 13.52
CA GLU A 243 -14.89 12.37 12.43
C GLU A 243 -14.12 11.44 11.49
N LEU A 244 -12.89 11.84 11.10
CA LEU A 244 -12.01 11.03 10.25
C LEU A 244 -11.61 9.71 10.93
N LEU A 245 -11.30 9.73 12.23
CA LEU A 245 -10.91 8.54 13.00
C LEU A 245 -12.11 7.60 13.19
N ILE A 246 -13.31 8.12 13.46
CA ILE A 246 -14.56 7.33 13.54
C ILE A 246 -14.85 6.68 12.18
N LYS A 247 -14.66 7.41 11.08
CA LYS A 247 -14.80 6.85 9.74
C LYS A 247 -13.79 5.73 9.48
N ALA A 248 -12.56 5.85 9.97
CA ALA A 248 -11.50 4.86 9.79
C ALA A 248 -11.76 3.52 10.51
N ILE A 249 -12.51 3.53 11.63
CA ILE A 249 -12.87 2.30 12.39
C ILE A 249 -14.20 1.68 11.95
N SER A 250 -15.01 2.40 11.17
CA SER A 250 -16.34 1.93 10.77
C SER A 250 -16.26 0.60 9.99
N GLY A 251 -16.87 -0.45 10.53
CA GLY A 251 -16.92 -1.78 9.91
C GLY A 251 -15.72 -2.69 10.20
N ARG A 252 -14.92 -2.40 11.24
CA ARG A 252 -13.82 -3.25 11.70
C ARG A 252 -14.17 -3.95 13.02
N ASP A 253 -13.87 -5.25 13.10
CA ASP A 253 -14.10 -6.07 14.29
C ASP A 253 -13.00 -5.93 15.35
N THR A 254 -11.84 -5.38 14.99
CA THR A 254 -10.68 -5.24 15.89
C THR A 254 -10.27 -3.77 16.02
N ALA A 255 -10.03 -3.34 17.26
CA ALA A 255 -9.52 -2.01 17.55
C ALA A 255 -8.12 -1.82 16.97
N ASP A 256 -7.96 -0.80 16.13
CA ASP A 256 -6.66 -0.35 15.65
C ASP A 256 -6.05 0.58 16.72
N LEU A 257 -4.98 0.12 17.37
CA LEU A 257 -4.32 0.86 18.45
C LEU A 257 -3.81 2.24 18.01
N ASN A 258 -3.50 2.45 16.73
CA ASN A 258 -3.14 3.80 16.24
C ASN A 258 -4.34 4.74 16.26
N ILE A 259 -5.52 4.24 15.89
CA ILE A 259 -6.75 5.04 15.90
C ILE A 259 -7.16 5.35 17.35
N VAL A 260 -7.09 4.36 18.24
CA VAL A 260 -7.37 4.54 19.68
C VAL A 260 -6.48 5.63 20.27
N TYR A 261 -5.17 5.59 20.00
CA TYR A 261 -4.24 6.60 20.48
C TYR A 261 -4.56 7.99 19.93
N ASN A 262 -4.81 8.12 18.63
CA ASN A 262 -5.12 9.41 18.01
C ASN A 262 -6.45 10.00 18.51
N LEU A 263 -7.47 9.15 18.77
CA LEU A 263 -8.73 9.59 19.39
C LEU A 263 -8.51 10.06 20.83
N ALA A 264 -7.69 9.36 21.61
CA ALA A 264 -7.36 9.79 22.96
C ALA A 264 -6.59 11.12 22.96
N LEU A 265 -5.71 11.34 21.98
CA LEU A 265 -5.02 12.61 21.79
C LEU A 265 -6.00 13.74 21.46
N VAL A 266 -7.00 13.48 20.60
CA VAL A 266 -8.10 14.43 20.32
C VAL A 266 -8.86 14.81 21.60
N PHE A 267 -9.23 13.83 22.43
CA PHE A 267 -9.90 14.11 23.71
C PHE A 267 -9.00 14.90 24.68
N TRP A 268 -7.71 14.56 24.74
CA TRP A 268 -6.74 15.27 25.56
C TRP A 268 -6.62 16.76 25.17
N GLU A 269 -6.44 17.05 23.88
CA GLU A 269 -6.31 18.43 23.39
C GLU A 269 -7.59 19.26 23.62
N ARG A 270 -8.76 18.61 23.67
CA ARG A 270 -10.05 19.24 24.01
C ARG A 270 -10.29 19.41 25.52
N GLY A 271 -9.37 18.96 26.37
CA GLY A 271 -9.55 18.99 27.83
C GLY A 271 -10.48 17.89 28.37
N GLU A 272 -10.89 16.94 27.53
CA GLU A 272 -11.78 15.83 27.88
C GLU A 272 -10.99 14.66 28.49
N TYR A 273 -10.19 14.97 29.52
CA TYR A 273 -9.19 14.07 30.09
C TYR A 273 -9.78 12.74 30.59
N GLN A 274 -11.00 12.77 31.15
CA GLN A 274 -11.68 11.57 31.62
C GLN A 274 -11.98 10.59 30.46
N LYS A 275 -12.32 11.09 29.27
CA LYS A 275 -12.54 10.24 28.08
C LYS A 275 -11.23 9.64 27.58
N ALA A 276 -10.15 10.42 27.58
CA ALA A 276 -8.82 9.92 27.23
C ALA A 276 -8.37 8.80 28.18
N VAL A 277 -8.61 8.94 29.49
CA VAL A 277 -8.35 7.90 30.49
C VAL A 277 -9.13 6.62 30.17
N ILE A 278 -10.46 6.73 30.01
CA ILE A 278 -11.32 5.56 29.73
C ILE A 278 -10.80 4.82 28.50
N LEU A 279 -10.61 5.54 27.40
CA LEU A 279 -10.20 4.96 26.13
C LEU A 279 -8.81 4.30 26.20
N LEU A 280 -7.80 4.96 26.77
CA LEU A 280 -6.44 4.42 26.82
C LEU A 280 -6.30 3.27 27.83
N SER A 281 -7.05 3.32 28.94
CA SER A 281 -7.01 2.30 29.99
C SER A 281 -7.62 0.96 29.54
N GLU A 282 -8.61 0.99 28.64
CA GLU A 282 -9.21 -0.21 28.04
C GLU A 282 -8.17 -1.08 27.30
N TYR A 283 -7.19 -0.44 26.65
CA TYR A 283 -6.15 -1.10 25.85
C TYR A 283 -4.78 -1.17 26.54
N GLN A 284 -4.72 -0.87 27.85
CA GLN A 284 -3.47 -0.65 28.58
C GLN A 284 -2.44 -1.81 28.51
N GLY A 285 -2.90 -3.05 28.31
CA GLY A 285 -2.06 -4.24 28.21
C GLY A 285 -1.59 -4.58 26.79
N LEU A 286 -2.06 -3.85 25.78
CA LEU A 286 -1.76 -4.12 24.36
C LEU A 286 -0.72 -3.15 23.78
N TRP A 287 -0.45 -2.02 24.46
CA TRP A 287 0.50 -1.01 24.01
C TRP A 287 1.93 -1.56 24.01
N GLN A 288 2.61 -1.44 22.86
CA GLN A 288 4.01 -1.83 22.66
C GLN A 288 4.91 -0.60 22.40
N ARG A 289 4.46 0.58 22.84
CA ARG A 289 5.14 1.86 22.66
C ARG A 289 4.78 2.83 23.80
N PRO A 290 5.66 3.78 24.16
CA PRO A 290 5.49 4.59 25.38
C PRO A 290 4.45 5.71 25.26
N GLU A 291 4.18 6.25 24.07
CA GLU A 291 3.40 7.47 23.87
C GLU A 291 1.96 7.39 24.41
N PRO A 292 1.19 6.30 24.18
CA PRO A 292 -0.14 6.13 24.76
C PRO A 292 -0.11 6.04 26.29
N MET A 293 0.92 5.41 26.86
CA MET A 293 1.06 5.24 28.31
C MET A 293 1.42 6.57 28.99
N VAL A 294 2.30 7.37 28.37
CA VAL A 294 2.64 8.72 28.82
C VAL A 294 1.42 9.64 28.73
N LEU A 295 0.65 9.56 27.64
CA LEU A 295 -0.59 10.33 27.50
C LEU A 295 -1.63 9.93 28.56
N LEU A 296 -1.77 8.63 28.83
CA LEU A 296 -2.64 8.12 29.90
C LEU A 296 -2.21 8.66 31.28
N ALA A 297 -0.90 8.65 31.59
CA ALA A 297 -0.39 9.22 32.83
C ALA A 297 -0.70 10.71 32.98
N LYS A 298 -0.51 11.50 31.91
CA LYS A 298 -0.87 12.91 31.90
C LYS A 298 -2.38 13.12 32.13
N ALA A 299 -3.21 12.30 31.51
CA ALA A 299 -4.67 12.31 31.69
C ALA A 299 -5.08 11.94 33.13
N TYR A 300 -4.39 10.98 33.75
CA TYR A 300 -4.59 10.65 35.17
C TYR A 300 -4.24 11.80 36.11
N LEU A 301 -3.10 12.47 35.89
CA LEU A 301 -2.73 13.65 36.69
C LEU A 301 -3.79 14.76 36.61
N LYS A 302 -4.32 15.03 35.41
CA LYS A 302 -5.39 16.02 35.22
C LYS A 302 -6.73 15.63 35.82
N THR A 303 -6.95 14.34 36.08
CA THR A 303 -8.17 13.81 36.71
C THR A 303 -8.00 13.51 38.19
N GLY A 304 -6.88 13.90 38.80
CA GLY A 304 -6.63 13.74 40.24
C GLY A 304 -6.28 12.31 40.65
N LYS A 305 -5.66 11.54 39.76
CA LYS A 305 -5.28 10.13 39.97
C LYS A 305 -3.76 9.90 39.88
N PRO A 306 -2.96 10.51 40.78
CA PRO A 306 -1.50 10.42 40.71
C PRO A 306 -0.95 9.00 40.85
N GLY A 307 -1.56 8.13 41.65
CA GLY A 307 -1.12 6.73 41.80
C GLY A 307 -1.20 5.95 40.50
N GLU A 308 -2.32 6.06 39.79
CA GLU A 308 -2.51 5.45 38.48
C GLU A 308 -1.61 6.07 37.41
N ALA A 309 -1.31 7.37 37.52
CA ALA A 309 -0.34 8.03 36.64
C ALA A 309 1.06 7.41 36.79
N ALA A 310 1.54 7.22 38.02
CA ALA A 310 2.84 6.58 38.27
C ALA A 310 2.89 5.14 37.71
N GLN A 311 1.82 4.37 37.87
CA GLN A 311 1.73 3.02 37.29
C GLN A 311 1.79 3.02 35.76
N ALA A 312 1.09 3.96 35.10
CA ALA A 312 1.13 4.10 33.65
C ALA A 312 2.54 4.48 33.16
N LEU A 313 3.24 5.40 33.84
CA LEU A 313 4.62 5.75 33.54
C LEU A 313 5.60 4.59 33.75
N LYS A 314 5.45 3.81 34.83
CA LYS A 314 6.27 2.61 35.08
C LYS A 314 6.20 1.60 33.93
N ARG A 315 5.03 1.46 33.29
CA ARG A 315 4.89 0.64 32.07
C ARG A 315 5.58 1.29 30.87
N ALA A 316 5.49 2.60 30.73
CA ALA A 316 6.13 3.33 29.64
C ALA A 316 7.66 3.23 29.68
N VAL A 317 8.26 3.28 30.89
CA VAL A 317 9.71 3.22 31.13
C VAL A 317 10.37 2.00 30.50
N VAL A 318 9.66 0.86 30.42
CA VAL A 318 10.18 -0.38 29.82
C VAL A 318 10.53 -0.20 28.33
N PHE A 319 9.88 0.75 27.65
CA PHE A 319 10.08 1.03 26.22
C PHE A 319 10.96 2.26 25.95
N LEU A 320 11.48 2.90 27.00
CA LEU A 320 12.26 4.14 26.89
C LEU A 320 13.75 3.86 27.14
N GLU A 321 14.59 4.66 26.51
CA GLU A 321 16.05 4.60 26.67
C GLU A 321 16.65 6.00 26.87
N GLY A 322 17.88 6.04 27.40
CA GLY A 322 18.66 7.27 27.53
C GLY A 322 17.97 8.37 28.35
N GLY A 323 18.02 9.60 27.85
CA GLY A 323 17.52 10.77 28.56
C GLY A 323 16.01 10.77 28.80
N GLN A 324 15.22 10.21 27.87
CA GLN A 324 13.77 10.12 28.02
C GLN A 324 13.38 9.18 29.17
N LYS A 325 14.09 8.04 29.28
CA LYS A 325 13.89 7.11 30.41
C LYS A 325 14.12 7.80 31.74
N LYS A 326 15.25 8.50 31.87
CA LYS A 326 15.62 9.21 33.10
C LYS A 326 14.59 10.27 33.49
N GLN A 327 14.12 11.07 32.53
CA GLN A 327 13.07 12.08 32.76
C GLN A 327 11.77 11.47 33.29
N ILE A 328 11.36 10.31 32.74
CA ILE A 328 10.14 9.64 33.19
C ILE A 328 10.35 8.98 34.57
N GLU A 329 11.53 8.43 34.86
CA GLU A 329 11.86 7.90 36.19
C GLU A 329 11.87 8.99 37.28
N GLU A 330 12.42 10.17 36.97
CA GLU A 330 12.36 11.34 37.86
C GLU A 330 10.90 11.77 38.11
N LEU A 331 10.09 11.87 37.05
CA LEU A 331 8.67 12.19 37.16
C LEU A 331 7.88 11.16 37.99
N ILE A 332 8.19 9.87 37.86
CA ILE A 332 7.60 8.83 38.71
C ILE A 332 7.95 9.10 40.18
N GLY A 333 9.22 9.37 40.48
CA GLY A 333 9.68 9.67 41.84
C GLY A 333 8.97 10.88 42.46
N GLU A 334 8.81 11.97 41.69
CA GLU A 334 8.09 13.17 42.14
C GLU A 334 6.62 12.89 42.46
N ILE A 335 5.95 12.10 41.60
CA ILE A 335 4.55 11.72 41.81
C ILE A 335 4.42 10.85 43.07
N GLU A 336 5.32 9.87 43.25
CA GLU A 336 5.28 8.96 44.39
C GLU A 336 5.63 9.65 45.71
N SER A 337 6.62 10.55 45.74
CA SER A 337 6.90 11.34 46.94
C SER A 337 5.73 12.24 47.32
N SER A 338 5.05 12.83 46.34
CA SER A 338 3.86 13.65 46.60
C SER A 338 2.67 12.85 47.13
N LEU A 339 2.64 11.53 46.94
CA LEU A 339 1.62 10.64 47.50
C LEU A 339 1.92 10.25 48.94
N GLU A 340 3.20 10.18 49.32
CA GLU A 340 3.64 9.84 50.69
C GLU A 340 3.50 11.02 51.67
N GLU A 341 3.43 12.25 51.16
CA GLU A 341 3.27 13.47 51.98
C GLU A 341 1.82 13.76 52.43
N TRP A 342 0.82 12.95 52.02
CA TRP A 342 -0.61 13.13 52.30
C TRP A 342 -1.22 11.99 53.11
#